data_AF-A0A1Q7KRK1-F1
#
_entry.id   AF-A0A1Q7KRK1-F1
#
_cell.length_a   1.000
_cell.length_b   1.000
_cell.length_c   1.000
_cell.angle_alpha   90.00
_cell.angle_beta   90.00
_cell.angle_gamma   90.00
#
_symmetry.space_group_name_H-M   'P 1'
#
loop_
_entity.id
_entity.type
_entity.pdbx_description
1 polymer ?
#
loop_
_entity_poly.entity_id
_entity_poly.type
_entity_poly.pdbx_seq_one_letter_code
_entity_poly.pdbx_strand_id
1 'polypeptide(L)'
;MKKLSGFLPLIILGGLLFAAAEPKVDPLPVPISNNASASVKSRGRLLLFSFMGIGPTKTWDAITNAAYALDTSTGKWSQVRPVPGTAGRIAADSAAMLSTGRTGK
;
A
#
# COMPACT_ATOMS: atom_id res chain seq x y z
N MET A 1 -44.87 17.75 21.29
CA MET A 1 -43.70 16.95 20.85
C MET A 1 -42.56 17.91 20.47
N LYS A 2 -41.66 18.26 21.40
CA LYS A 2 -40.59 19.28 21.18
C LYS A 2 -39.18 18.77 21.56
N LYS A 3 -39.01 17.47 21.80
CA LYS A 3 -37.74 16.90 22.33
C LYS A 3 -36.76 16.39 21.26
N LEU A 4 -37.05 16.55 19.96
CA LEU A 4 -36.17 16.08 18.89
C LEU A 4 -35.11 17.10 18.42
N SER A 5 -35.21 18.37 18.85
CA SER A 5 -34.32 19.46 18.39
C SER A 5 -32.87 19.33 18.91
N GLY A 6 -32.66 18.71 20.06
CA GLY A 6 -31.34 18.62 20.70
C GLY A 6 -30.34 17.65 20.05
N PHE A 7 -30.79 16.76 19.17
CA PHE A 7 -29.92 15.74 18.55
C PHE A 7 -29.37 16.17 17.18
N LEU A 8 -29.96 17.20 16.55
CA LEU A 8 -29.49 17.72 15.26
C LEU A 8 -28.02 18.21 15.27
N PRO A 9 -27.53 18.95 16.27
CA PRO A 9 -26.12 19.33 16.31
C PRO A 9 -25.19 18.15 16.56
N LEU A 10 -25.64 17.11 17.27
CA LEU A 10 -24.86 15.90 17.54
C LEU A 10 -24.68 15.05 16.28
N ILE A 11 -25.71 14.98 15.43
CA ILE A 11 -25.68 14.28 14.13
C ILE A 11 -24.75 15.01 13.15
N ILE A 12 -24.81 16.34 13.11
CA ILE A 12 -23.92 17.15 12.25
C ILE A 12 -22.45 17.01 12.71
N LEU A 13 -22.19 17.04 14.02
CA LEU A 13 -20.85 16.83 14.57
C LEU A 13 -20.34 15.41 14.31
N GLY A 14 -21.20 14.40 14.40
CA GLY A 14 -20.88 13.01 14.03
C GLY A 14 -20.54 12.85 12.54
N GLY A 15 -21.27 13.53 11.64
CA GLY A 15 -21.00 13.50 10.20
C GLY A 15 -19.66 14.11 9.80
N LEU A 16 -19.22 15.18 10.47
CA LEU A 16 -17.93 15.84 10.20
C LEU A 16 -16.72 15.00 10.66
N LEU A 17 -16.88 14.16 11.69
CA LEU A 17 -15.81 13.26 12.16
C LEU A 17 -15.57 12.09 11.19
N PHE A 18 -16.57 11.68 10.41
CA PHE A 18 -16.43 10.63 9.39
C PHE A 18 -15.90 11.14 8.04
N ALA A 19 -15.88 12.45 7.81
CA ALA A 19 -15.33 13.06 6.61
C ALA A 19 -13.80 13.24 6.67
N ALA A 20 -13.09 12.34 7.38
CA ALA A 20 -11.64 12.28 7.28
C ALA A 20 -11.28 11.94 5.83
N ALA A 21 -10.61 12.86 5.14
CA ALA A 21 -10.17 12.66 3.77
C ALA A 21 -9.32 11.38 3.70
N GLU A 22 -9.74 10.41 2.89
CA GLU A 22 -8.92 9.24 2.62
C GLU A 22 -7.57 9.71 2.06
N PRO A 23 -6.44 9.15 2.55
CA PRO A 23 -5.14 9.46 1.97
C PRO A 23 -5.18 9.20 0.48
N LYS A 24 -4.98 10.24 -0.34
CA LYS A 24 -4.90 10.08 -1.78
C LYS A 24 -3.64 9.27 -2.11
N VAL A 25 -3.82 8.02 -2.48
CA VAL A 25 -2.77 7.11 -2.94
C VAL A 25 -2.85 7.02 -4.46
N ASP A 26 -1.73 7.26 -5.14
CA ASP A 26 -1.65 7.07 -6.58
C ASP A 26 -1.80 5.57 -6.91
N PRO A 27 -2.40 5.22 -8.06
CA PRO A 27 -2.44 3.83 -8.50
C PRO A 27 -1.02 3.30 -8.72
N LEU A 28 -0.87 1.98 -8.60
CA LEU A 28 0.38 1.31 -8.98
C LEU A 28 0.69 1.65 -10.46
N PRO A 29 1.94 2.03 -10.83
CA PRO A 29 2.26 2.50 -12.18
C PRO A 29 1.92 1.50 -13.29
N VAL A 30 2.02 0.21 -12.98
CA VAL A 30 1.53 -0.88 -13.82
C VAL A 30 0.49 -1.65 -13.02
N PRO A 31 -0.73 -1.88 -13.55
CA PRO A 31 -1.72 -2.72 -12.90
C PRO A 31 -1.23 -4.18 -12.82
N ILE A 32 -1.06 -4.69 -11.61
CA ILE A 32 -0.58 -6.05 -11.34
C ILE A 32 -1.54 -6.72 -10.37
N SER A 33 -1.85 -8.00 -10.63
CA SER A 33 -2.61 -8.86 -9.69
C SER A 33 -1.76 -10.07 -9.30
N ASN A 34 -2.20 -10.83 -8.29
CA ASN A 34 -1.44 -11.97 -7.74
C ASN A 34 0.02 -11.63 -7.38
N ASN A 35 0.28 -10.36 -7.06
CA ASN A 35 1.54 -9.88 -6.52
C ASN A 35 1.66 -10.25 -5.04
N ALA A 36 2.89 -10.44 -4.59
CA ALA A 36 3.18 -10.49 -3.16
C ALA A 36 3.26 -9.05 -2.63
N SER A 37 2.70 -8.78 -1.46
CA SER A 37 2.72 -7.44 -0.86
C SER A 37 3.09 -7.49 0.62
N ALA A 38 3.88 -6.51 1.05
CA ALA A 38 4.31 -6.38 2.44
C ALA A 38 4.45 -4.92 2.82
N SER A 39 4.16 -4.60 4.08
CA SER A 39 4.45 -3.28 4.64
C SER A 39 5.60 -3.35 5.64
N VAL A 40 6.39 -2.29 5.73
CA VAL A 40 7.48 -2.17 6.69
C VAL A 40 7.62 -0.73 7.17
N LYS A 41 7.80 -0.56 8.47
CA LYS A 41 8.16 0.73 9.06
C LYS A 41 9.68 0.82 9.19
N SER A 42 10.31 1.71 8.43
CA SER A 42 11.76 1.90 8.45
C SER A 42 12.09 3.39 8.62
N ARG A 43 12.96 3.72 9.59
CA ARG A 43 13.38 5.09 9.89
C ARG A 43 12.20 6.07 10.03
N GLY A 44 11.13 5.63 10.68
CA GLY A 44 9.90 6.42 10.89
C GLY A 44 8.95 6.50 9.69
N ARG A 45 9.31 5.98 8.52
CA ARG A 45 8.46 5.94 7.32
C ARG A 45 7.79 4.59 7.18
N LEU A 46 6.48 4.60 6.95
CA LEU A 46 5.73 3.40 6.57
C LEU A 46 5.82 3.27 5.05
N LEU A 47 6.32 2.12 4.60
CA LEU A 47 6.42 1.78 3.19
C LEU A 47 5.55 0.56 2.91
N LEU A 48 4.85 0.58 1.79
CA LEU A 48 4.16 -0.59 1.24
C LEU A 48 4.91 -1.04 -0.02
N PHE A 49 5.14 -2.34 -0.15
CA PHE A 49 5.79 -2.93 -1.30
C PHE A 49 4.82 -3.82 -2.06
N SER A 50 5.01 -3.84 -3.38
CA SER A 50 4.39 -4.77 -4.30
C SER A 50 5.51 -5.47 -5.08
N PHE A 51 5.49 -6.80 -5.09
CA PHE A 51 6.50 -7.62 -5.72
C PHE A 51 5.86 -8.59 -6.70
N MET A 52 6.47 -8.70 -7.89
CA MET A 52 6.14 -9.69 -8.91
C MET A 52 4.62 -9.74 -9.21
N GLY A 53 4.10 -10.84 -9.74
CA GLY A 53 2.69 -10.99 -10.12
C GLY A 53 2.46 -11.02 -11.63
N ILE A 54 1.21 -10.77 -12.04
CA ILE A 54 0.79 -10.82 -13.44
C ILE A 54 0.17 -9.50 -13.90
N GLY A 55 0.71 -8.98 -15.00
CA GLY A 55 0.28 -7.74 -15.64
C GLY A 55 -1.15 -7.78 -16.19
N PRO A 56 -1.60 -6.71 -16.87
CA PRO A 56 -3.01 -6.52 -17.22
C PRO A 56 -3.55 -7.52 -18.24
N THR A 57 -2.72 -8.01 -19.16
CA THR A 57 -3.15 -8.95 -20.22
C THR A 57 -3.46 -10.36 -19.71
N LYS A 58 -2.99 -10.72 -18.51
CA LYS A 58 -3.17 -12.06 -17.90
C LYS A 58 -2.66 -13.22 -18.75
N THR A 59 -1.70 -12.97 -19.61
CA THR A 59 -0.99 -13.97 -20.43
C THR A 59 0.29 -14.44 -19.75
N TRP A 60 0.85 -15.56 -20.21
CA TRP A 60 2.06 -16.16 -19.62
C TRP A 60 3.28 -15.22 -19.67
N ASP A 61 3.37 -14.39 -20.70
CA ASP A 61 4.41 -13.38 -20.91
C ASP A 61 4.19 -12.10 -20.09
N ALA A 62 3.03 -11.96 -19.45
CA ALA A 62 2.73 -10.84 -18.53
C ALA A 62 3.19 -11.09 -17.08
N ILE A 63 3.76 -12.26 -16.80
CA ILE A 63 4.36 -12.57 -15.50
C ILE A 63 5.62 -11.73 -15.34
N THR A 64 5.70 -10.95 -14.26
CA THR A 64 6.78 -9.98 -14.06
C THR A 64 7.51 -10.19 -12.75
N ASN A 65 8.80 -9.84 -12.71
CA ASN A 65 9.60 -9.73 -11.49
C ASN A 65 9.73 -8.26 -11.01
N ALA A 66 8.96 -7.34 -11.60
CA ALA A 66 8.96 -5.93 -11.21
C ALA A 66 8.61 -5.77 -9.73
N ALA A 67 9.15 -4.71 -9.13
CA ALA A 67 8.91 -4.38 -7.74
C ALA A 67 8.68 -2.88 -7.60
N TYR A 68 7.79 -2.51 -6.68
CA TYR A 68 7.40 -1.14 -6.44
C TYR A 68 7.34 -0.87 -4.94
N ALA A 69 7.66 0.36 -4.56
CA ALA A 69 7.54 0.87 -3.20
C ALA A 69 6.64 2.11 -3.18
N LEU A 70 5.61 2.07 -2.35
CA LEU A 70 4.76 3.20 -1.99
C LEU A 70 5.31 3.83 -0.72
N ASP A 71 5.55 5.13 -0.79
CA ASP A 71 5.71 5.94 0.41
C ASP A 71 4.36 6.48 0.86
N THR A 72 3.84 5.96 1.97
CA THR A 72 2.51 6.33 2.46
C THR A 72 2.43 7.79 2.94
N SER A 73 3.56 8.46 3.18
CA SER A 73 3.59 9.88 3.52
C SER A 73 3.33 10.78 2.32
N THR A 74 3.62 10.30 1.10
CA THR A 74 3.43 11.05 -0.14
C THR A 74 2.32 10.49 -1.01
N GLY A 75 1.89 9.25 -0.77
CA GLY A 75 0.93 8.53 -1.61
C GLY A 75 1.53 8.07 -2.95
N LYS A 76 2.84 8.19 -3.16
CA LYS A 76 3.49 7.96 -4.45
C LYS A 76 4.21 6.62 -4.53
N TRP A 77 3.99 5.93 -5.64
CA TRP A 77 4.76 4.74 -6.00
C TRP A 77 6.06 5.10 -6.71
N SER A 78 7.08 4.30 -6.45
CA SER A 78 8.34 4.29 -7.18
C SER A 78 8.68 2.87 -7.58
N GLN A 79 9.18 2.67 -8.79
CA GLN A 79 9.74 1.39 -9.17
C GLN A 79 11.07 1.19 -8.45
N VAL A 80 11.28 0.02 -7.87
CA VAL A 80 12.53 -0.37 -7.21
C VAL A 80 13.18 -1.51 -7.96
N ARG A 81 14.35 -1.95 -7.49
CA ARG A 81 15.05 -3.09 -8.11
C ARG A 81 14.12 -4.30 -8.17
N PRO A 82 14.04 -4.98 -9.33
CA PRO A 82 13.19 -6.15 -9.49
C PRO A 82 13.61 -7.27 -8.54
N VAL A 83 12.68 -8.18 -8.23
CA VAL A 83 12.98 -9.34 -7.41
C VAL A 83 14.01 -10.22 -8.14
N PRO A 84 15.12 -10.62 -7.49
CA PRO A 84 16.15 -11.42 -8.13
C PRO A 84 15.64 -12.73 -8.75
N GLY A 85 16.21 -13.07 -9.90
CA GLY A 85 15.88 -14.27 -10.66
C GLY A 85 15.50 -13.98 -12.10
N THR A 86 15.44 -15.03 -12.92
CA THR A 86 15.19 -14.96 -14.35
C THR A 86 13.73 -14.73 -14.72
N ALA A 87 12.79 -15.01 -13.81
CA ALA A 87 11.35 -14.89 -14.06
C ALA A 87 10.57 -14.43 -12.81
N GLY A 88 9.40 -13.85 -13.05
CA GLY A 88 8.42 -13.53 -12.01
C GLY A 88 7.74 -14.77 -11.43
N ARG A 89 7.05 -14.60 -10.30
CA ARG A 89 6.11 -15.59 -9.75
C ARG A 89 4.76 -14.92 -9.50
N ILE A 90 3.71 -15.74 -9.52
CA ILE A 90 2.33 -15.34 -9.20
C ILE A 90 1.90 -16.05 -7.91
N ALA A 91 1.03 -15.41 -7.14
CA ALA A 91 0.52 -15.94 -5.87
C ALA A 91 1.63 -16.29 -4.87
N ALA A 92 2.74 -15.55 -4.94
CA ALA A 92 3.81 -15.61 -3.95
C ALA A 92 3.39 -14.86 -2.67
N ASP A 93 4.04 -15.21 -1.57
CA ASP A 93 3.89 -14.49 -0.30
C ASP A 93 5.16 -13.66 -0.01
N SER A 94 5.04 -12.66 0.85
CA SER A 94 6.15 -11.82 1.25
C SER A 94 6.11 -11.50 2.73
N ALA A 95 7.26 -11.62 3.39
CA ALA A 95 7.47 -11.20 4.76
C ALA A 95 8.44 -10.03 4.81
N ALA A 96 8.13 -9.06 5.67
CA ALA A 96 9.05 -7.97 5.99
C ALA A 96 9.69 -8.20 7.36
N MET A 97 11.00 -8.03 7.44
CA MET A 97 11.74 -8.01 8.69
C MET A 97 12.46 -6.69 8.83
N LEU A 98 12.23 -6.00 9.96
CA LEU A 98 13.03 -4.85 10.32
C LEU A 98 14.30 -5.34 11.01
N SER A 99 15.44 -5.23 10.33
CA SER A 99 16.73 -5.39 11.02
C SER A 99 16.95 -4.16 11.89
N THR A 100 16.79 -4.31 13.21
CA THR A 100 17.29 -3.33 14.17
C THR A 100 18.81 -3.47 14.21
N GLY A 101 19.49 -2.92 13.21
CA GLY A 101 20.94 -2.83 13.22
C GLY A 101 21.36 -2.12 14.51
N ARG A 102 22.13 -2.83 15.35
CA ARG A 102 22.85 -2.28 16.49
C ARG A 102 23.53 -1.00 16.00
N THR A 103 23.23 0.14 16.62
CA THR A 103 23.96 1.38 16.39
C THR A 103 25.43 1.10 16.68
N GLY A 104 26.21 0.86 15.63
CA GLY A 104 27.65 0.73 15.71
C GLY A 104 28.19 2.05 16.25
N LYS A 105 28.67 2.01 17.49
CA LYS A 105 29.69 2.94 17.95
C LYS A 105 31.00 2.63 17.23
#